data_AF-A0A397F6M0-F1
#
_entry.id   AF-A0A397F6M0-F1
#
_cell.length_a   1.000
_cell.length_b   1.000
_cell.length_c   1.000
_cell.angle_alpha   90.00
_cell.angle_beta   90.00
_cell.angle_gamma   90.00
#
_symmetry.space_group_name_H-M   'P 1'
#
loop_
_entity.id
_entity.type
_entity.pdbx_description
1 polymer ?
#
loop_
_entity_poly.entity_id
_entity_poly.type
_entity_poly.pdbx_seq_one_letter_code
_entity_poly.pdbx_strand_id
1 'polypeptide(L)'
;MADIAIAQSNREFHLNKLAKTPSELDMADQGPLREEYPASWAILADKGYQGLHRNLRAITPTKRPAGGVLTVSEMDVNDKIASDRVIIEIFFGRLKTLWSVVGDTFKWKRDNYDIYFQSCVAFTNVHIRFMPLRAEDGHDLHRLVNGLISTGQKKKAKRAGSVAMSRDKRKRRLSAMYANGETFQLSAEMEYDESEDGSCIFD
;
A
#
# COMPACT_ATOMS: atom_id res chain seq x y z
N MET A 1 4.59 -4.75 13.54
CA MET A 1 3.32 -5.43 13.89
C MET A 1 2.75 -5.99 12.59
N ALA A 2 2.28 -7.24 12.56
CA ALA A 2 1.72 -7.82 11.32
C ALA A 2 0.32 -7.27 11.04
N ASP A 3 -0.07 -7.12 9.77
CA ASP A 3 -1.35 -6.51 9.36
C ASP A 3 -2.57 -7.19 9.99
N ILE A 4 -2.55 -8.53 10.07
CA ILE A 4 -3.63 -9.29 10.72
C ILE A 4 -3.77 -8.97 12.21
N ALA A 5 -2.67 -8.66 12.91
CA ALA A 5 -2.72 -8.28 14.31
C ALA A 5 -3.36 -6.90 14.50
N ILE A 6 -3.12 -5.97 13.57
CA ILE A 6 -3.78 -4.65 13.55
C ILE A 6 -5.29 -4.81 13.26
N ALA A 7 -5.65 -5.65 12.29
CA ALA A 7 -7.06 -5.93 12.00
C ALA A 7 -7.76 -6.59 13.21
N GLN A 8 -7.07 -7.47 13.93
CA GLN A 8 -7.58 -8.10 15.14
C GLN A 8 -7.71 -7.11 16.30
N SER A 9 -6.76 -6.18 16.49
CA SER A 9 -6.87 -5.16 17.53
C SER A 9 -8.05 -4.21 17.27
N ASN A 10 -8.40 -3.99 16.00
CA ASN A 10 -9.53 -3.16 15.57
C ASN A 10 -10.86 -3.92 15.46
N ARG A 11 -10.99 -5.08 16.13
CA ARG A 11 -12.17 -5.95 16.01
C ARG A 11 -13.50 -5.24 16.24
N GLU A 12 -13.61 -4.42 17.28
CA GLU A 12 -14.87 -3.73 17.60
C GLU A 12 -15.30 -2.77 16.50
N PHE A 13 -14.34 -2.05 15.91
CA PHE A 13 -14.58 -1.21 14.74
C PHE A 13 -15.15 -2.03 13.58
N HIS A 14 -14.55 -3.18 13.28
CA HIS A 14 -15.03 -4.06 12.22
C HIS A 14 -16.43 -4.62 12.50
N LEU A 15 -16.71 -5.08 13.72
CA LEU A 15 -18.03 -5.59 14.10
C LEU A 15 -19.12 -4.52 13.93
N ASN A 16 -18.84 -3.28 14.32
CA ASN A 16 -19.78 -2.18 14.14
C ASN A 16 -20.07 -1.92 12.65
N LYS A 17 -19.04 -1.95 11.80
CA LYS A 17 -19.20 -1.73 10.35
C LYS A 17 -19.83 -2.89 9.60
N LEU A 18 -19.74 -4.11 10.12
CA LEU A 18 -20.36 -5.28 9.53
C LEU A 18 -21.82 -5.46 9.95
N ALA A 19 -22.28 -4.82 11.02
CA ALA A 19 -23.63 -4.97 11.50
C ALA A 19 -24.65 -4.57 10.42
N LYS A 20 -25.52 -5.50 10.04
CA LYS A 20 -26.65 -5.24 9.14
C LYS A 20 -27.66 -4.35 9.86
N THR A 21 -28.19 -3.37 9.15
CA THR A 21 -29.39 -2.63 9.55
C THR A 21 -30.62 -3.55 9.47
N PRO A 22 -31.74 -3.20 10.13
CA PRO A 22 -32.96 -4.01 10.07
C PRO A 22 -33.45 -4.30 8.64
N SER A 23 -33.32 -3.33 7.72
CA SER A 23 -33.69 -3.49 6.31
C SER A 23 -32.74 -4.41 5.53
N GLU A 24 -31.52 -4.61 6.02
CA GLU A 24 -30.52 -5.45 5.36
C GLU A 24 -30.56 -6.91 5.85
N LEU A 25 -31.28 -7.21 6.93
CA LEU A 25 -31.38 -8.58 7.47
C LEU A 25 -32.02 -9.54 6.47
N ASP A 26 -32.98 -9.06 5.69
CA ASP A 26 -33.70 -9.85 4.69
C ASP A 26 -32.98 -9.90 3.33
N MET A 27 -31.85 -9.19 3.17
CA MET A 27 -31.10 -9.21 1.93
C MET A 27 -30.48 -10.59 1.68
N ALA A 28 -30.57 -11.04 0.42
CA ALA A 28 -30.01 -12.30 0.00
C ALA A 28 -28.48 -12.32 0.22
N ASP A 29 -28.03 -13.35 0.92
CA ASP A 29 -26.64 -13.53 1.30
C ASP A 29 -26.29 -15.00 1.08
N GLN A 30 -25.34 -15.26 0.18
CA GLN A 30 -24.85 -16.62 -0.11
C GLN A 30 -23.38 -16.77 0.29
N GLY A 31 -22.85 -15.82 1.06
CA GLY A 31 -21.48 -15.85 1.53
C GLY A 31 -21.30 -16.91 2.63
N PRO A 32 -20.08 -17.47 2.79
CA PRO A 32 -19.79 -18.43 3.85
C PRO A 32 -20.01 -17.81 5.24
N LEU A 33 -20.19 -18.68 6.24
CA LEU A 33 -20.43 -18.33 7.64
C LEU A 33 -21.69 -17.46 7.88
N ARG A 34 -22.63 -17.43 6.93
CA ARG A 34 -23.90 -16.69 7.09
C ARG A 34 -24.69 -17.15 8.31
N GLU A 35 -24.81 -18.45 8.51
CA GLU A 35 -25.60 -19.02 9.63
C GLU A 35 -24.99 -18.70 11.00
N GLU A 36 -23.66 -18.60 11.07
CA GLU A 36 -22.94 -18.22 12.29
C GLU A 36 -23.00 -16.70 12.56
N TYR A 37 -23.16 -15.90 11.50
CA TYR A 37 -23.17 -14.43 11.54
C TYR A 37 -24.35 -13.85 10.75
N PRO A 38 -25.62 -14.16 11.11
CA PRO A 38 -26.78 -13.81 10.29
C PRO A 38 -27.01 -12.30 10.19
N ALA A 39 -26.68 -11.57 11.26
CA ALA A 39 -26.83 -10.11 11.36
C ALA A 39 -25.57 -9.35 10.92
N SER A 40 -24.61 -9.99 10.25
CA SER A 40 -23.38 -9.33 9.80
C SER A 40 -23.13 -9.52 8.31
N TRP A 41 -22.69 -8.45 7.64
CA TRP A 41 -22.01 -8.52 6.36
C TRP A 41 -20.65 -9.25 6.51
N ALA A 42 -20.03 -9.58 5.38
CA ALA A 42 -18.73 -10.25 5.34
C ALA A 42 -17.62 -9.29 4.89
N ILE A 43 -16.42 -9.45 5.48
CA ILE A 43 -15.21 -8.75 5.02
C ILE A 43 -14.56 -9.58 3.92
N LEU A 44 -14.41 -9.01 2.72
CA LEU A 44 -13.48 -9.55 1.71
C LEU A 44 -12.07 -9.10 2.08
N ALA A 45 -11.17 -10.05 2.35
CA ALA A 45 -9.81 -9.77 2.75
C ALA A 45 -8.78 -10.51 1.90
N ASP A 46 -7.57 -9.96 1.86
CA ASP A 46 -6.45 -10.54 1.14
C ASP A 46 -5.95 -11.87 1.72
N LYS A 47 -5.17 -12.61 0.92
CA LYS A 47 -4.51 -13.85 1.35
C LYS A 47 -3.59 -13.67 2.57
N GLY A 48 -3.14 -12.44 2.86
CA GLY A 48 -2.36 -12.10 4.05
C GLY A 48 -3.16 -12.13 5.36
N TYR A 49 -4.49 -12.03 5.29
CA TYR A 49 -5.39 -12.02 6.44
C TYR A 49 -5.95 -13.40 6.78
N GLN A 50 -5.27 -14.46 6.36
CA GLN A 50 -5.64 -15.84 6.68
C GLN A 50 -5.74 -16.05 8.20
N GLY A 51 -6.91 -16.51 8.65
CA GLY A 51 -7.25 -16.65 10.06
C GLY A 51 -8.10 -15.52 10.65
N LEU A 52 -8.40 -14.46 9.88
CA LEU A 52 -9.33 -13.40 10.33
C LEU A 52 -10.75 -13.94 10.58
N HIS A 53 -11.14 -14.99 9.84
CA HIS A 53 -12.41 -15.70 9.99
C HIS A 53 -12.67 -16.26 11.40
N ARG A 54 -11.63 -16.41 12.23
CA ARG A 54 -11.76 -16.91 13.60
C ARG A 54 -12.51 -15.94 14.52
N ASN A 55 -12.47 -14.64 14.22
CA ASN A 55 -12.98 -13.59 15.10
C ASN A 55 -13.99 -12.65 14.43
N LEU A 56 -14.08 -12.71 13.09
CA LEU A 56 -14.93 -11.88 12.23
C LEU A 56 -15.47 -12.73 11.09
N ARG A 57 -16.62 -12.36 10.52
CA ARG A 57 -17.09 -12.97 9.27
C ARG A 57 -16.22 -12.50 8.10
N ALA A 58 -15.12 -13.20 7.85
CA ALA A 58 -14.14 -12.84 6.82
C ALA A 58 -14.04 -13.90 5.74
N ILE A 59 -14.01 -13.46 4.48
CA ILE A 59 -13.83 -14.26 3.28
C ILE A 59 -12.44 -13.95 2.75
N THR A 60 -11.56 -14.93 2.80
CA THR A 60 -10.17 -14.83 2.33
C THR A 60 -9.92 -15.90 1.27
N PRO A 61 -9.26 -15.57 0.14
CA PRO A 61 -8.92 -16.57 -0.85
C PRO A 61 -8.04 -17.66 -0.25
N THR A 62 -8.33 -18.93 -0.57
CA THR A 62 -7.57 -20.08 -0.11
C THR A 62 -6.10 -19.93 -0.49
N LYS A 63 -5.24 -20.06 0.53
CA LYS A 63 -3.79 -20.02 0.35
C LYS A 63 -3.31 -21.39 -0.14
N ARG A 64 -2.40 -21.38 -1.12
CA ARG A 64 -1.74 -22.61 -1.58
C ARG A 64 -1.02 -23.29 -0.40
N PRO A 65 -1.20 -24.61 -0.19
CA PRO A 65 -0.47 -25.34 0.82
C PRO A 65 1.03 -25.44 0.49
N ALA A 66 1.87 -25.59 1.50
CA ALA A 66 3.31 -25.73 1.30
C ALA A 66 3.61 -26.97 0.43
N GLY A 67 4.26 -26.76 -0.72
CA GLY A 67 4.61 -27.84 -1.66
C GLY A 67 3.42 -28.44 -2.43
N GLY A 68 2.21 -27.91 -2.29
CA GLY A 68 1.02 -28.41 -2.98
C GLY A 68 0.45 -27.42 -4.00
N VAL A 69 -0.66 -27.82 -4.62
CA VAL A 69 -1.45 -26.99 -5.54
C VAL A 69 -2.86 -26.80 -4.98
N LEU A 70 -3.52 -25.72 -5.39
CA LEU A 70 -4.96 -25.58 -5.14
C LEU A 70 -5.71 -26.55 -6.04
N THR A 71 -6.80 -27.10 -5.54
CA THR A 71 -7.77 -27.84 -6.34
C THR A 71 -8.46 -26.89 -7.33
N VAL A 72 -9.04 -27.44 -8.41
CA VAL A 72 -9.80 -26.65 -9.39
C VAL A 72 -10.94 -25.87 -8.71
N SER A 73 -11.66 -26.51 -7.79
CA SER A 73 -12.74 -25.84 -7.06
C SER A 73 -12.26 -24.69 -6.17
N GLU A 74 -11.10 -24.81 -5.51
CA GLU A 74 -10.52 -23.72 -4.73
C GLU A 74 -10.04 -22.57 -5.61
N MET A 75 -9.54 -22.87 -6.82
CA MET A 75 -9.20 -21.86 -7.81
C MET A 75 -10.44 -21.09 -8.26
N ASP A 76 -11.53 -21.80 -8.60
CA ASP A 76 -12.79 -21.17 -9.01
C ASP A 76 -13.37 -20.26 -7.91
N VAL A 77 -13.28 -20.68 -6.65
CA VAL A 77 -13.70 -19.84 -5.50
C VAL A 77 -12.80 -18.62 -5.36
N ASN A 78 -11.47 -18.80 -5.48
CA ASN A 78 -10.54 -17.69 -5.43
C ASN A 78 -10.75 -16.67 -6.56
N ASP A 79 -11.08 -17.14 -7.75
CA ASP A 79 -11.35 -16.28 -8.91
C ASP A 79 -12.65 -15.49 -8.73
N LYS A 80 -13.70 -16.10 -8.15
CA LYS A 80 -14.91 -15.37 -7.74
C LYS A 80 -14.62 -14.29 -6.71
N ILE A 81 -13.84 -14.63 -5.66
CA ILE A 81 -13.44 -13.65 -4.64
C ILE A 81 -12.61 -12.53 -5.26
N ALA A 82 -11.69 -12.86 -6.18
CA ALA A 82 -10.90 -11.86 -6.89
C ALA A 82 -11.80 -10.94 -7.74
N SER A 83 -12.75 -11.51 -8.47
CA SER A 83 -13.74 -10.77 -9.26
C SER A 83 -14.55 -9.79 -8.41
N ASP A 84 -15.06 -10.22 -7.25
CA ASP A 84 -15.82 -9.35 -6.34
C ASP A 84 -14.97 -8.19 -5.80
N ARG A 85 -13.66 -8.40 -5.67
CA ARG A 85 -12.72 -7.38 -5.19
C ARG A 85 -12.29 -6.36 -6.24
N VAL A 86 -12.52 -6.62 -7.53
CA VAL A 86 -12.09 -5.72 -8.61
C VAL A 86 -12.62 -4.29 -8.41
N ILE A 87 -13.85 -4.13 -7.89
CA ILE A 87 -14.41 -2.80 -7.62
C ILE A 87 -13.62 -2.01 -6.57
N ILE A 88 -13.09 -2.71 -5.56
CA ILE A 88 -12.25 -2.13 -4.50
C ILE A 88 -10.91 -1.69 -5.10
N GLU A 89 -10.31 -2.50 -5.96
CA GLU A 89 -9.06 -2.19 -6.64
C GLU A 89 -9.20 -0.97 -7.57
N ILE A 90 -10.30 -0.92 -8.34
CA ILE A 90 -10.64 0.22 -9.20
C ILE A 90 -10.82 1.50 -8.35
N PHE A 91 -11.50 1.41 -7.21
CA PHE A 91 -11.65 2.53 -6.27
C PHE A 91 -10.29 3.04 -5.75
N PHE A 92 -9.45 2.13 -5.25
CA PHE A 92 -8.12 2.50 -4.74
C PHE A 92 -7.20 3.02 -5.84
N GLY A 93 -7.32 2.51 -7.06
CA GLY A 93 -6.58 3.05 -8.20
C GLY A 93 -6.93 4.49 -8.52
N ARG A 94 -8.23 4.84 -8.44
CA ARG A 94 -8.67 6.23 -8.54
C ARG A 94 -8.19 7.09 -7.39
N LEU A 95 -8.32 6.61 -6.15
CA LEU A 95 -7.86 7.30 -4.95
C LEU A 95 -6.36 7.67 -5.09
N LYS A 96 -5.52 6.69 -5.44
CA LYS A 96 -4.08 6.90 -5.61
C LYS A 96 -3.77 7.86 -6.77
N THR A 97 -4.52 7.78 -7.88
CA THR A 97 -4.36 8.69 -9.02
C THR A 97 -4.69 10.14 -8.66
N LEU A 98 -5.86 10.38 -8.06
CA LEU A 98 -6.33 11.73 -7.71
C LEU A 98 -5.44 12.40 -6.65
N TRP A 99 -4.95 11.63 -5.68
CA TRP A 99 -4.30 12.18 -4.49
C TRP A 99 -2.80 11.91 -4.43
N SER A 100 -2.18 11.47 -5.52
CA SER A 100 -0.73 11.23 -5.60
C SER A 100 0.11 12.40 -5.06
N VAL A 101 -0.30 13.64 -5.33
CA VAL A 101 0.34 14.86 -4.81
C VAL A 101 0.33 14.96 -3.28
N VAL A 102 -0.68 14.39 -2.62
CA VAL A 102 -0.75 14.33 -1.16
C VAL A 102 0.35 13.42 -0.63
N GLY A 103 0.65 12.32 -1.34
CA GLY A 103 1.76 11.43 -0.99
C GLY A 103 3.13 12.09 -1.13
N ASP A 104 3.31 12.93 -2.15
CA ASP A 104 4.56 13.68 -2.33
C ASP A 104 4.78 14.78 -1.28
N THR A 105 3.70 15.32 -0.72
CA THR A 105 3.73 16.51 0.16
C THR A 105 3.61 16.18 1.65
N PHE A 106 2.97 15.07 2.00
CA PHE A 106 2.71 14.70 3.38
C PHE A 106 3.95 14.08 4.05
N LYS A 107 4.47 14.75 5.08
CA LYS A 107 5.69 14.33 5.79
C LYS A 107 5.42 13.49 7.05
N TRP A 108 4.62 12.43 6.94
CA TRP A 108 4.58 11.35 7.95
C TRP A 108 4.10 11.73 9.37
N LYS A 109 3.46 12.89 9.56
CA LYS A 109 2.94 13.26 10.88
C LYS A 109 1.66 12.48 11.18
N ARG A 110 1.76 11.43 12.00
CA ARG A 110 0.64 10.55 12.37
C ARG A 110 -0.59 11.31 12.87
N ASP A 111 -0.40 12.41 13.58
CA ASP A 111 -1.46 13.18 14.23
C ASP A 111 -2.58 13.63 13.27
N ASN A 112 -2.26 13.85 11.99
CA ASN A 112 -3.24 14.30 10.99
C ASN A 112 -3.54 13.26 9.90
N TYR A 113 -2.94 12.06 9.99
CA TYR A 113 -3.04 11.05 8.94
C TYR A 113 -4.51 10.70 8.64
N ASP A 114 -5.29 10.41 9.68
CA ASP A 114 -6.68 10.00 9.53
C ASP A 114 -7.52 11.09 8.87
N ILE A 115 -7.33 12.35 9.25
CA ILE A 115 -8.07 13.48 8.67
C ILE A 115 -7.75 13.63 7.18
N TYR A 116 -6.47 13.55 6.81
CA TYR A 116 -6.07 13.64 5.40
C TYR A 116 -6.56 12.46 4.59
N PHE A 117 -6.37 11.23 5.09
CA PHE A 117 -6.80 10.03 4.40
C PHE A 117 -8.33 9.98 4.23
N GLN A 118 -9.09 10.28 5.29
CA GLN A 118 -10.55 10.37 5.22
C GLN A 118 -11.02 11.45 4.26
N SER A 119 -10.32 12.59 4.18
CA SER A 119 -10.62 13.64 3.20
C SER A 119 -10.41 13.16 1.77
N CYS A 120 -9.28 12.49 1.48
CA CYS A 120 -9.02 11.88 0.17
C CYS A 120 -10.11 10.88 -0.21
N VAL A 121 -10.52 10.00 0.72
CA VAL A 121 -11.61 9.03 0.50
C VAL A 121 -12.95 9.74 0.24
N ALA A 122 -13.30 10.74 1.05
CA ALA A 122 -14.53 11.50 0.90
C ALA A 122 -14.60 12.23 -0.45
N PHE A 123 -13.53 12.92 -0.85
CA PHE A 123 -13.47 13.59 -2.15
C PHE A 123 -13.47 12.60 -3.31
N THR A 124 -12.90 11.41 -3.15
CA THR A 124 -13.00 10.34 -4.15
C THR A 124 -14.43 9.86 -4.31
N ASN A 125 -15.16 9.66 -3.21
CA ASN A 125 -16.58 9.31 -3.25
C ASN A 125 -17.42 10.39 -3.96
N VAL A 126 -17.14 11.68 -3.71
CA VAL A 126 -17.78 12.79 -4.43
C VAL A 126 -17.44 12.74 -5.91
N HIS A 127 -16.18 12.57 -6.25
CA HIS A 127 -15.72 12.48 -7.63
C HIS A 127 -16.39 11.30 -8.38
N ILE A 128 -16.58 10.15 -7.72
CA ILE A 128 -17.27 8.99 -8.30
C ILE A 128 -18.73 9.29 -8.66
N ARG A 129 -19.41 10.15 -7.87
CA ARG A 129 -20.80 10.56 -8.18
C ARG A 129 -20.89 11.34 -9.50
N PHE A 130 -19.86 12.11 -9.85
CA PHE A 130 -19.82 12.88 -11.10
C PHE A 130 -19.18 12.09 -12.25
N MET A 131 -18.20 11.24 -11.95
CA MET A 131 -17.49 10.40 -12.90
C MET A 131 -17.45 8.97 -12.37
N PRO A 132 -18.39 8.10 -12.79
CA PRO A 132 -18.51 6.72 -12.30
C PRO A 132 -17.24 5.89 -12.45
N LEU A 133 -17.16 4.78 -11.71
CA LEU A 133 -16.01 3.87 -11.76
C LEU A 133 -15.81 3.27 -13.16
N ARG A 134 -14.58 3.28 -13.70
CA ARG A 134 -14.23 2.68 -14.99
C ARG A 134 -13.17 1.60 -14.81
N ALA A 135 -13.09 0.68 -15.75
CA ALA A 135 -12.05 -0.35 -15.76
C ALA A 135 -10.63 0.25 -15.89
N GLU A 136 -10.51 1.38 -16.59
CA GLU A 136 -9.25 2.11 -16.83
C GLU A 136 -8.57 2.59 -15.53
N ASP A 137 -9.33 2.91 -14.49
CA ASP A 137 -8.78 3.44 -13.24
C ASP A 137 -7.93 2.42 -12.46
N GLY A 138 -8.20 1.12 -12.65
CA GLY A 138 -7.31 0.07 -12.15
C GLY A 138 -5.97 0.06 -12.89
N HIS A 139 -5.96 0.38 -14.19
CA HIS A 139 -4.73 0.47 -15.00
C HIS A 139 -3.95 1.76 -14.72
N ASP A 140 -4.63 2.85 -14.37
CA ASP A 140 -3.99 4.12 -14.04
C ASP A 140 -3.16 4.04 -12.75
N LEU A 141 -3.56 3.19 -11.79
CA LEU A 141 -2.72 2.84 -10.65
C LEU A 141 -1.39 2.21 -11.08
N HIS A 142 -1.46 1.19 -11.93
CA HIS A 142 -0.26 0.52 -12.42
C HIS A 142 0.64 1.48 -13.21
N ARG A 143 0.06 2.39 -14.00
CA ARG A 143 0.80 3.44 -14.70
C ARG A 143 1.47 4.42 -13.72
N LEU A 144 0.76 4.85 -12.69
CA LEU A 144 1.29 5.77 -11.68
C LEU A 144 2.42 5.14 -10.87
N VAL A 145 2.24 3.90 -10.39
CA VAL A 145 3.26 3.15 -9.66
C VAL A 145 4.50 2.94 -10.53
N ASN A 146 4.33 2.53 -11.79
CA ASN A 146 5.45 2.39 -12.73
C ASN A 146 6.15 3.74 -12.99
N GLY A 147 5.39 4.84 -13.05
CA GLY A 147 5.92 6.20 -13.16
C GLY A 147 6.73 6.63 -11.93
N LEU A 148 6.26 6.32 -10.72
CA LEU A 148 6.95 6.58 -9.46
C LEU A 148 8.24 5.75 -9.36
N ILE A 149 8.20 4.45 -9.66
CA ILE A 149 9.37 3.58 -9.69
C ILE A 149 10.41 4.11 -10.69
N SER A 150 9.99 4.45 -11.91
CA SER A 150 10.88 5.04 -12.92
C SER A 150 11.51 6.35 -12.44
N THR A 151 10.72 7.21 -11.80
CA THR A 151 11.19 8.49 -11.26
C THR A 151 12.15 8.30 -10.09
N GLY A 152 11.89 7.35 -9.20
CA GLY A 152 12.77 6.96 -8.10
C GLY A 152 14.11 6.42 -8.62
N GLN A 153 14.08 5.55 -9.63
CA GLN A 153 15.28 5.04 -10.30
C GLN A 153 16.09 6.17 -10.94
N LYS A 154 15.44 7.12 -11.63
CA LYS A 154 16.10 8.31 -12.21
C LYS A 154 16.74 9.19 -11.13
N LYS A 155 16.03 9.44 -10.03
CA LYS A 155 16.57 10.20 -8.86
C LYS A 155 17.79 9.48 -8.26
N LYS A 156 17.73 8.15 -8.08
CA LYS A 156 18.83 7.32 -7.57
C LYS A 156 20.04 7.34 -8.51
N ALA A 157 19.83 7.20 -9.81
CA ALA A 157 20.89 7.28 -10.82
C ALA A 157 21.56 8.67 -10.84
N LYS A 158 20.77 9.75 -10.73
CA LYS A 158 21.30 11.12 -10.66
C LYS A 158 22.12 11.34 -9.39
N ARG A 159 21.66 10.84 -8.22
CA ARG A 159 22.42 10.84 -6.96
C ARG A 159 23.74 10.08 -7.14
N ALA A 160 23.71 8.87 -7.69
CA ALA A 160 24.91 8.06 -7.94
C ALA A 160 25.93 8.75 -8.87
N GLY A 161 25.47 9.38 -9.95
CA GLY A 161 26.32 10.15 -10.86
C GLY A 161 26.97 11.37 -10.18
N SER A 162 26.22 12.09 -9.34
CA SER A 162 26.75 13.22 -8.57
C SER A 162 27.81 12.77 -7.56
N VAL A 163 27.56 11.66 -6.86
CA VAL A 163 28.52 11.05 -5.93
C VAL A 163 29.79 10.61 -6.65
N ALA A 164 29.68 9.96 -7.81
CA ALA A 164 30.83 9.55 -8.62
C ALA A 164 31.68 10.75 -9.05
N MET A 165 31.05 11.82 -9.56
CA MET A 165 31.72 13.07 -9.93
C MET A 165 32.42 13.72 -8.73
N SER A 166 31.80 13.73 -7.56
CA SER A 166 32.40 14.26 -6.33
C SER A 166 33.62 13.44 -5.90
N ARG A 167 33.52 12.11 -5.93
CA ARG A 167 34.64 11.19 -5.63
C ARG A 167 35.80 11.41 -6.60
N ASP A 168 35.52 11.60 -7.89
CA ASP A 168 36.55 11.82 -8.89
C ASP A 168 37.24 13.18 -8.74
N LYS A 169 36.46 14.24 -8.43
CA LYS A 169 37.01 15.56 -8.09
C LYS A 169 37.88 15.51 -6.83
N ARG A 170 37.47 14.75 -5.80
CA ARG A 170 38.28 14.51 -4.59
C ARG A 170 39.58 13.76 -4.90
N LYS A 171 39.52 12.71 -5.73
CA LYS A 171 40.71 11.98 -6.19
C LYS A 171 41.68 12.91 -6.92
N ARG A 172 41.21 13.72 -7.88
CA ARG A 172 42.06 14.67 -8.61
C ARG A 172 42.70 15.71 -7.69
N ARG A 173 41.96 16.23 -6.71
CA ARG A 173 42.51 17.16 -5.70
C ARG A 173 43.61 16.50 -4.86
N LEU A 174 43.36 15.29 -4.38
CA LEU A 174 44.36 14.52 -3.62
C LEU A 174 45.60 14.23 -4.47
N SER A 175 45.43 13.74 -5.71
CA SER A 175 46.55 13.47 -6.62
C SER A 175 47.37 14.73 -6.96
N ALA A 176 46.72 15.88 -7.15
CA ALA A 176 47.41 17.16 -7.36
C ALA A 176 48.17 17.62 -6.10
N MET A 177 47.63 17.38 -4.90
CA MET A 177 48.31 17.69 -3.64
C MET A 177 49.54 16.79 -3.41
N TYR A 178 49.45 15.50 -3.73
CA TYR A 178 50.61 14.59 -3.68
C TYR A 178 51.66 14.91 -4.74
N ALA A 179 51.27 15.39 -5.93
CA ALA A 179 52.20 15.84 -6.96
C ALA A 179 52.95 17.13 -6.57
N ASN A 180 52.35 17.96 -5.72
CA ASN A 180 52.92 19.24 -5.25
C ASN A 180 53.67 19.12 -3.90
N GLY A 181 53.76 17.92 -3.30
CA GLY A 181 54.60 17.66 -2.13
C GLY A 181 54.06 18.13 -0.78
N GLU A 182 52.78 18.50 -0.66
CA GLU A 182 52.20 18.91 0.62
C GLU A 182 51.60 17.72 1.37
N THR A 183 52.05 17.49 2.61
CA THR A 183 51.52 16.46 3.52
C THR A 183 50.66 17.12 4.60
N PHE A 184 49.40 16.67 4.79
CA PHE A 184 48.66 17.04 6.00
C PHE A 184 47.67 15.97 6.51
N GLN A 185 47.56 15.91 7.84
CA GLN A 185 46.83 14.97 8.69
C GLN A 185 45.30 15.01 8.49
N LEU A 186 44.66 13.84 8.50
CA LEU A 186 43.21 13.67 8.42
C LEU A 186 42.55 13.98 9.78
N SER A 187 41.68 14.98 9.87
CA SER A 187 40.65 15.05 10.91
C SER A 187 39.37 14.42 10.37
N ALA A 188 38.92 13.34 11.02
CA ALA A 188 37.77 12.53 10.64
C ALA A 188 36.50 13.03 11.32
N GLU A 189 35.70 13.85 10.65
CA GLU A 189 34.30 14.05 11.02
C GLU A 189 33.46 14.22 9.75
N MET A 190 32.72 13.17 9.38
CA MET A 190 31.57 13.30 8.49
C MET A 190 30.59 12.18 8.84
N GLU A 191 29.77 12.45 9.84
CA GLU A 191 28.65 11.62 10.27
C GLU A 191 27.62 11.60 9.13
N TYR A 192 27.33 10.41 8.60
CA TYR A 192 26.27 10.19 7.61
C TYR A 192 25.04 9.70 8.38
N ASP A 193 24.02 10.54 8.45
CA ASP A 193 22.69 10.17 8.93
C ASP A 193 21.99 9.34 7.84
N GLU A 194 21.91 8.02 8.05
CA GLU A 194 21.09 7.10 7.26
C GLU A 194 19.73 6.93 7.95
N SER A 195 18.71 7.65 7.47
CA SER A 195 17.33 7.24 7.66
C SER A 195 16.42 7.72 6.50
N GLU A 196 16.24 6.86 5.49
CA GLU A 196 15.12 6.94 4.54
C GLU A 196 14.31 5.63 4.69
N ASP A 197 13.42 5.56 5.69
CA ASP A 197 12.29 4.61 5.67
C ASP A 197 11.29 5.12 4.62
N GLY A 198 11.18 4.39 3.52
CA GLY A 198 10.55 4.81 2.28
C GLY A 198 9.17 4.20 2.04
N SER A 199 8.29 4.24 3.03
CA SER A 199 6.85 4.05 2.75
C SER A 199 6.25 5.39 2.29
N CYS A 200 5.17 5.36 1.48
CA CYS A 200 4.26 6.43 1.03
C CYS A 200 2.87 6.20 1.64
N ILE A 201 2.06 7.25 1.90
CA ILE A 201 0.65 7.09 2.33
C ILE A 201 -0.19 6.26 1.33
N PHE A 202 0.33 6.08 0.13
CA PHE A 202 -0.26 5.27 -0.94
C PHE A 202 0.63 4.09 -1.36
N ASP A 203 1.69 3.74 -0.61
CA ASP A 203 2.43 2.49 -0.83
C ASP A 203 1.66 1.31 -0.24
#